data_AF-A0A7G5EER1-F1
#
_entry.id   AF-A0A7G5EER1-F1
#
_cell.length_a   1.000
_cell.length_b   1.000
_cell.length_c   1.000
_cell.angle_alpha   90.00
_cell.angle_beta   90.00
_cell.angle_gamma   90.00
#
_symmetry.space_group_name_H-M   'P 1'
#
loop_
_entity.id
_entity.type
_entity.pdbx_description
1 polymer ?
#
loop_
_entity_poly.entity_id
_entity_poly.type
_entity_poly.pdbx_seq_one_letter_code
_entity_poly.pdbx_strand_id
1 'polypeptide(L)'
;MSAPYRTTLPAALTACTLLAGCMQQPPDDPAPAPQAQEAAPAVAPPAAAALPAARSEDPALAAHMQTPEFRREYRTKQEQLQVESEVQETAPWLGSTGLSDAQERAVPRYVRMELGQSLGSADPVRAEDLQYIGQFAELDGTVYYWRIPEKAHAHGDTHGGAAYVYVRKDASGVFYTDWGNRTPPG
;
A
#
# COMPACT_ATOMS: atom_id res chain seq x y z
N MET A 1 36.02 -36.79 18.74
CA MET A 1 35.46 -36.20 19.98
C MET A 1 34.33 -35.27 19.52
N SER A 2 33.15 -35.80 19.18
CA SER A 2 32.12 -36.40 20.05
C SER A 2 31.21 -35.33 20.64
N ALA A 3 30.05 -35.13 20.01
CA ALA A 3 28.97 -34.28 20.52
C ALA A 3 28.13 -35.02 21.58
N PRO A 4 27.50 -34.32 22.53
CA PRO A 4 26.48 -34.88 23.40
C PRO A 4 25.05 -34.67 22.84
N TYR A 5 24.45 -35.71 22.27
CA TYR A 5 22.98 -35.77 22.09
C TYR A 5 22.29 -36.04 23.43
N ARG A 6 21.11 -35.45 23.68
CA ARG A 6 20.17 -35.93 24.72
C ARG A 6 18.69 -35.71 24.37
N THR A 7 17.87 -36.61 24.89
CA THR A 7 16.41 -36.78 24.70
C THR A 7 15.79 -37.15 26.08
N THR A 8 14.49 -37.41 26.30
CA THR A 8 13.45 -37.92 25.39
C THR A 8 12.02 -37.61 25.88
N LEU A 9 11.23 -36.89 25.06
CA LEU A 9 9.76 -36.98 24.97
C LEU A 9 8.88 -36.58 26.21
N PRO A 10 7.53 -36.55 26.08
CA PRO A 10 6.66 -35.70 26.93
C PRO A 10 5.55 -36.45 27.71
N ALA A 11 4.72 -35.66 28.42
CA ALA A 11 3.40 -36.01 28.94
C ALA A 11 2.52 -34.73 28.89
N ALA A 12 1.22 -34.66 28.56
CA ALA A 12 0.08 -35.60 28.62
C ALA A 12 -0.38 -35.92 30.06
N LEU A 13 -1.65 -35.80 30.48
CA LEU A 13 -2.89 -35.31 29.87
C LEU A 13 -3.69 -34.53 30.93
N THR A 14 -4.78 -33.86 30.53
CA THR A 14 -6.13 -34.09 31.12
C THR A 14 -7.17 -33.70 30.08
N ALA A 15 -8.24 -34.50 29.97
CA ALA A 15 -9.34 -34.28 29.03
C ALA A 15 -10.69 -34.45 29.73
N CYS A 16 -11.74 -33.80 29.23
CA CYS A 16 -13.14 -34.14 29.49
C CYS A 16 -14.02 -33.84 28.26
N THR A 17 -14.28 -34.87 27.47
CA THR A 17 -15.43 -35.03 26.56
C THR A 17 -16.66 -35.52 27.37
N LEU A 18 -17.90 -35.71 26.88
CA LEU A 18 -18.58 -35.43 25.59
C LEU A 18 -19.62 -34.27 25.82
N LEU A 19 -20.73 -33.97 25.11
CA LEU A 19 -21.61 -34.53 24.05
C LEU A 19 -22.03 -33.35 23.11
N ALA A 20 -22.43 -33.47 21.84
CA ALA A 20 -22.95 -34.55 20.97
C ALA A 20 -24.49 -34.68 20.87
N GLY A 21 -25.04 -34.30 19.71
CA GLY A 21 -26.47 -34.39 19.30
C GLY A 21 -27.14 -33.01 19.15
N CYS A 22 -28.04 -32.74 18.18
CA CYS A 22 -28.55 -33.56 17.06
C CYS A 22 -29.00 -32.65 15.87
N MET A 23 -29.55 -33.25 14.81
CA MET A 23 -29.90 -32.66 13.51
C MET A 23 -31.19 -31.79 13.48
N GLN A 24 -31.44 -31.18 12.29
CA GLN A 24 -32.72 -30.82 11.65
C GLN A 24 -33.27 -29.37 11.64
N GLN A 25 -33.82 -29.02 10.47
CA GLN A 25 -34.53 -27.81 10.00
C GLN A 25 -35.24 -28.21 8.67
N PRO A 26 -36.39 -27.61 8.23
CA PRO A 26 -37.50 -26.96 8.93
C PRO A 26 -38.80 -27.81 8.79
N PRO A 27 -40.02 -27.25 8.93
CA PRO A 27 -40.75 -26.80 7.72
C PRO A 27 -41.47 -25.44 7.86
N ASP A 28 -42.16 -25.00 6.80
CA ASP A 28 -42.70 -23.66 6.54
C ASP A 28 -44.05 -23.28 7.21
N ASP A 29 -44.33 -21.96 7.12
CA ASP A 29 -45.62 -21.25 7.19
C ASP A 29 -46.40 -21.12 8.53
N PRO A 30 -47.25 -20.07 8.70
CA PRO A 30 -47.36 -18.80 7.96
C PRO A 30 -47.28 -17.55 8.87
N ALA A 31 -47.21 -16.35 8.27
CA ALA A 31 -47.13 -15.07 9.00
C ALA A 31 -48.48 -14.52 9.50
N PRO A 32 -48.54 -13.90 10.69
CA PRO A 32 -49.69 -13.11 11.13
C PRO A 32 -49.66 -11.68 10.54
N ALA A 33 -50.80 -11.22 10.05
CA ALA A 33 -51.02 -9.86 9.54
C ALA A 33 -51.16 -8.83 10.70
N PRO A 34 -51.04 -7.50 10.45
CA PRO A 34 -50.66 -6.54 11.48
C PRO A 34 -51.80 -6.17 12.44
N GLN A 35 -51.46 -5.97 13.70
CA GLN A 35 -52.28 -5.20 14.64
C GLN A 35 -52.04 -3.71 14.41
N ALA A 36 -53.13 -2.93 14.32
CA ALA A 36 -53.06 -1.48 14.16
C ALA A 36 -52.62 -0.82 15.47
N GLN A 37 -51.61 0.05 15.40
CA GLN A 37 -51.13 0.84 16.53
C GLN A 37 -51.27 2.33 16.18
N GLU A 38 -51.77 3.12 17.14
CA GLU A 38 -52.28 4.46 16.86
C GLU A 38 -51.22 5.46 16.38
N ALA A 39 -51.64 6.38 15.51
CA ALA A 39 -50.77 7.34 14.86
C ALA A 39 -50.33 8.46 15.83
N ALA A 40 -49.11 8.36 16.36
CA ALA A 40 -48.42 9.51 16.91
C ALA A 40 -48.16 10.57 15.80
N PRO A 41 -48.27 11.88 16.09
CA PRO A 41 -48.05 12.91 15.09
C PRO A 41 -46.60 12.91 14.60
N ALA A 42 -46.41 12.97 13.29
CA ALA A 42 -45.09 12.92 12.67
C ALA A 42 -44.25 14.14 13.06
N VAL A 43 -43.20 13.92 13.88
CA VAL A 43 -42.11 14.87 14.01
C VAL A 43 -41.42 14.97 12.65
N ALA A 44 -41.45 16.16 12.04
CA ALA A 44 -40.80 16.38 10.76
C ALA A 44 -39.30 16.03 10.86
N PRO A 45 -38.71 15.37 9.85
CA PRO A 45 -37.27 15.12 9.86
C PRO A 45 -36.53 16.46 9.93
N PRO A 46 -35.44 16.58 10.70
CA PRO A 46 -34.58 17.75 10.60
C PRO A 46 -34.13 17.86 9.15
N ALA A 47 -34.30 19.04 8.55
CA ALA A 47 -33.95 19.26 7.16
C ALA A 47 -32.49 18.85 6.95
N ALA A 48 -32.27 17.78 6.18
CA ALA A 48 -30.93 17.30 5.90
C ALA A 48 -30.16 18.45 5.26
N ALA A 49 -29.17 18.98 5.99
CA ALA A 49 -28.30 20.04 5.49
C ALA A 49 -27.63 19.48 4.23
N ALA A 50 -28.09 19.93 3.07
CA ALA A 50 -27.66 19.40 1.81
C ALA A 50 -26.15 19.62 1.69
N LEU A 51 -25.37 18.54 1.82
CA LEU A 51 -23.97 18.55 1.44
C LEU A 51 -23.92 19.13 0.02
N PRO A 52 -23.16 20.22 -0.22
CA PRO A 52 -23.12 20.83 -1.53
C PRO A 52 -22.67 19.76 -2.52
N ALA A 53 -23.54 19.46 -3.48
CA ALA A 53 -23.34 18.36 -4.42
C ALA A 53 -21.95 18.46 -5.06
N ALA A 54 -21.29 17.32 -5.24
CA ALA A 54 -19.89 17.26 -5.67
C ALA A 54 -19.66 18.18 -6.87
N ARG A 55 -18.68 19.08 -6.72
CA ARG A 55 -18.39 20.19 -7.63
C ARG A 55 -18.25 19.64 -9.06
N SER A 56 -19.11 20.13 -9.96
CA SER A 56 -19.42 19.52 -11.25
C SER A 56 -18.26 18.78 -11.91
N GLU A 57 -18.37 17.45 -12.00
CA GLU A 57 -17.52 16.66 -12.89
C GLU A 57 -17.75 17.15 -14.32
N ASP A 58 -16.68 17.39 -15.07
CA ASP A 58 -16.77 17.85 -16.45
C ASP A 58 -17.50 16.78 -17.29
N PRO A 59 -18.64 17.08 -17.93
CA PRO A 59 -19.36 16.09 -18.73
C PRO A 59 -18.55 15.55 -19.91
N ALA A 60 -17.55 16.29 -20.41
CA ALA A 60 -16.62 15.80 -21.42
C ALA A 60 -15.65 14.73 -20.83
N LEU A 61 -15.13 14.96 -19.62
CA LEU A 61 -14.32 13.98 -18.89
C LEU A 61 -15.15 12.74 -18.53
N ALA A 62 -16.38 12.93 -18.02
CA ALA A 62 -17.28 11.83 -17.70
C ALA A 62 -17.63 10.99 -18.94
N ALA A 63 -17.87 11.63 -20.09
CA ALA A 63 -18.08 10.93 -21.36
C ALA A 63 -16.81 10.18 -21.82
N HIS A 64 -15.63 10.79 -21.68
CA HIS A 64 -14.35 10.14 -22.02
C HIS A 64 -14.10 8.90 -21.14
N MET A 65 -14.38 8.98 -19.83
CA MET A 65 -14.26 7.84 -18.92
C MET A 65 -15.21 6.67 -19.24
N GLN A 66 -16.27 6.91 -20.01
CA GLN A 66 -17.17 5.86 -20.51
C GLN A 66 -16.74 5.26 -21.87
N THR A 67 -15.69 5.78 -22.52
CA THR A 67 -15.21 5.18 -23.78
C THR A 67 -14.72 3.73 -23.56
N PRO A 68 -14.93 2.81 -24.52
CA PRO A 68 -14.35 1.47 -24.46
C PRO A 68 -12.82 1.46 -24.34
N GLU A 69 -12.16 2.46 -24.92
CA GLU A 69 -10.71 2.64 -24.97
C GLU A 69 -10.18 2.99 -23.58
N PHE A 70 -10.66 4.10 -22.98
CA PHE A 70 -10.27 4.50 -21.63
C PHE A 70 -10.55 3.39 -20.61
N ARG A 71 -11.69 2.70 -20.70
CA ARG A 71 -12.03 1.60 -19.78
C ARG A 71 -11.17 0.34 -19.94
N ARG A 72 -10.49 0.16 -21.08
CA ARG A 72 -9.46 -0.87 -21.26
C ARG A 72 -8.13 -0.40 -20.67
N GLU A 73 -7.65 0.78 -21.05
CA GLU A 73 -6.39 1.35 -20.57
C GLU A 73 -6.37 1.50 -19.05
N TYR A 74 -7.44 2.04 -18.47
CA TYR A 74 -7.62 2.15 -17.02
C TYR A 74 -7.57 0.79 -16.33
N ARG A 75 -8.23 -0.24 -16.90
CA ARG A 75 -8.19 -1.60 -16.33
C ARG A 75 -6.79 -2.19 -16.37
N THR A 76 -6.11 -2.13 -17.53
CA THR A 76 -4.72 -2.61 -17.65
C THR A 76 -3.79 -1.90 -16.67
N LYS A 77 -3.99 -0.59 -16.44
CA LYS A 77 -3.23 0.17 -15.43
C LYS A 77 -3.58 -0.22 -13.98
N GLN A 78 -4.84 -0.54 -13.69
CA GLN A 78 -5.24 -1.09 -12.39
C GLN A 78 -4.66 -2.50 -12.14
N GLU A 79 -4.72 -3.39 -13.13
CA GLU A 79 -4.13 -4.74 -13.10
C GLU A 79 -2.60 -4.65 -12.88
N GLN A 80 -1.92 -3.75 -13.59
CA GLN A 80 -0.49 -3.47 -13.42
C GLN A 80 -0.17 -2.97 -11.99
N LEU A 81 -0.91 -1.98 -11.49
CA LEU A 81 -0.72 -1.46 -10.13
C LEU A 81 -1.02 -2.51 -9.04
N GLN A 82 -1.99 -3.39 -9.26
CA GLN A 82 -2.28 -4.51 -8.36
C GLN A 82 -1.10 -5.49 -8.32
N VAL A 83 -0.57 -5.90 -9.48
CA VAL A 83 0.62 -6.79 -9.54
C VAL A 83 1.82 -6.13 -8.84
N GLU A 84 2.06 -4.82 -9.01
CA GLU A 84 3.11 -4.11 -8.27
C GLU A 84 2.83 -3.97 -6.75
N SER A 85 1.57 -4.02 -6.33
CA SER A 85 1.20 -4.04 -4.91
C SER A 85 1.50 -5.40 -4.26
N GLU A 86 1.33 -6.49 -5.02
CA GLU A 86 1.48 -7.88 -4.57
C GLU A 86 2.94 -8.38 -4.58
N VAL A 87 3.79 -7.85 -5.46
CA VAL A 87 5.22 -8.19 -5.50
C VAL A 87 5.94 -7.69 -4.24
N GLN A 88 6.39 -8.64 -3.40
CA GLN A 88 7.26 -8.37 -2.27
C GLN A 88 8.72 -8.24 -2.74
N GLU A 89 9.15 -7.00 -2.98
CA GLU A 89 10.58 -6.71 -3.20
C GLU A 89 11.39 -6.89 -1.89
N THR A 90 12.64 -7.33 -2.05
CA THR A 90 13.63 -7.52 -0.99
C THR A 90 14.87 -6.68 -1.26
N ALA A 91 15.51 -6.13 -0.22
CA ALA A 91 16.82 -5.49 -0.33
C ALA A 91 17.56 -5.53 1.02
N PRO A 92 18.91 -5.45 1.06
CA PRO A 92 19.67 -5.53 2.31
C PRO A 92 19.40 -4.41 3.32
N TRP A 93 18.77 -3.31 2.88
CA TRP A 93 18.47 -2.13 3.69
C TRP A 93 17.03 -2.07 4.22
N LEU A 94 16.13 -2.97 3.78
CA LEU A 94 14.77 -3.05 4.31
C LEU A 94 14.79 -3.47 5.79
N GLY A 95 14.04 -2.76 6.62
CA GLY A 95 14.00 -2.92 8.07
C GLY A 95 15.18 -2.29 8.81
N SER A 96 16.11 -1.60 8.13
CA SER A 96 17.33 -1.05 8.74
C SER A 96 17.50 0.46 8.62
N THR A 97 16.70 1.18 7.81
CA THR A 97 16.96 2.61 7.57
C THR A 97 16.48 3.52 8.70
N GLY A 98 15.54 3.06 9.53
CA GLY A 98 14.87 3.86 10.55
C GLY A 98 13.57 4.51 10.07
N LEU A 99 13.21 4.33 8.79
CA LEU A 99 11.86 4.54 8.29
C LEU A 99 10.94 3.35 8.63
N SER A 100 9.63 3.49 8.38
CA SER A 100 8.69 2.37 8.42
C SER A 100 8.74 1.54 7.13
N ASP A 101 8.42 0.25 7.22
CA ASP A 101 8.38 -0.68 6.06
C ASP A 101 7.56 -0.12 4.87
N ALA A 102 6.43 0.55 5.15
CA ALA A 102 5.60 1.18 4.13
C ALA A 102 6.31 2.33 3.39
N GLN A 103 7.17 3.08 4.07
CA GLN A 103 7.99 4.15 3.47
C GLN A 103 9.18 3.56 2.71
N GLU A 104 9.87 2.57 3.29
CA GLU A 104 10.98 1.86 2.64
C GLU A 104 10.54 1.20 1.33
N ARG A 105 9.36 0.54 1.31
CA ARG A 105 8.75 -0.04 0.11
C ARG A 105 8.20 1.00 -0.87
N ALA A 106 8.00 2.25 -0.44
CA ALA A 106 7.62 3.34 -1.34
C ALA A 106 8.80 3.85 -2.17
N VAL A 107 10.04 3.77 -1.67
CA VAL A 107 11.25 4.27 -2.37
C VAL A 107 11.43 3.66 -3.77
N PRO A 108 11.46 2.33 -3.99
CA PRO A 108 11.64 1.76 -5.33
C PRO A 108 10.44 1.99 -6.25
N ARG A 109 9.22 2.05 -5.69
CA ARG A 109 7.99 2.39 -6.43
C ARG A 109 8.02 3.84 -6.93
N TYR A 110 8.50 4.76 -6.10
CA TYR A 110 8.69 6.16 -6.45
C TYR A 110 9.74 6.32 -7.57
N VAL A 111 10.91 5.70 -7.44
CA VAL A 111 11.96 5.74 -8.49
C VAL A 111 11.44 5.18 -9.82
N ARG A 112 10.69 4.07 -9.83
CA ARG A 112 10.09 3.55 -11.07
C ARG A 112 9.08 4.53 -11.67
N MET A 113 8.21 5.14 -10.86
CA MET A 113 7.21 6.11 -11.32
C MET A 113 7.87 7.32 -12.01
N GLU A 114 8.90 7.90 -11.40
CA GLU A 114 9.64 9.06 -11.93
C GLU A 114 10.38 8.73 -13.24
N LEU A 115 10.90 7.50 -13.37
CA LEU A 115 11.55 6.99 -14.59
C LEU A 115 10.55 6.44 -15.65
N GLY A 116 9.24 6.58 -15.44
CA GLY A 116 8.21 6.02 -16.33
C GLY A 116 8.24 4.48 -16.44
N GLN A 117 8.91 3.79 -15.51
CA GLN A 117 9.06 2.35 -15.46
C GLN A 117 7.91 1.67 -14.70
N SER A 118 7.82 0.36 -14.88
CA SER A 118 6.98 -0.55 -14.09
C SER A 118 7.72 -1.87 -13.87
N LEU A 119 7.28 -2.73 -12.95
CA LEU A 119 7.86 -4.07 -12.77
C LEU A 119 7.75 -4.98 -14.02
N GLY A 120 6.90 -4.61 -15.00
CA GLY A 120 6.81 -5.25 -16.31
C GLY A 120 7.71 -4.65 -17.40
N SER A 121 8.51 -3.62 -17.08
CA SER A 121 9.54 -3.08 -17.99
C SER A 121 10.70 -4.07 -18.16
N ALA A 122 11.50 -3.92 -19.23
CA ALA A 122 12.54 -4.90 -19.59
C ALA A 122 13.70 -5.01 -18.57
N ASP A 123 14.12 -3.89 -17.97
CA ASP A 123 15.05 -3.84 -16.84
C ASP A 123 14.58 -2.75 -15.85
N PRO A 124 13.68 -3.09 -14.92
CA PRO A 124 13.14 -2.14 -13.97
C PRO A 124 14.08 -1.95 -12.78
N VAL A 125 14.12 -0.75 -12.22
CA VAL A 125 14.76 -0.51 -10.92
C VAL A 125 13.99 -1.24 -9.82
N ARG A 126 14.67 -2.16 -9.14
CA ARG A 126 14.18 -2.93 -7.98
C ARG A 126 14.76 -2.38 -6.69
N ALA A 127 14.14 -2.71 -5.55
CA ALA A 127 14.65 -2.37 -4.23
C ALA A 127 16.12 -2.80 -4.02
N GLU A 128 16.51 -3.96 -4.55
CA GLU A 128 17.87 -4.50 -4.48
C GLU A 128 18.91 -3.74 -5.31
N ASP A 129 18.50 -3.04 -6.38
CA ASP A 129 19.40 -2.19 -7.17
C ASP A 129 19.72 -0.86 -6.47
N LEU A 130 18.89 -0.43 -5.50
CA LEU A 130 19.06 0.82 -4.77
C LEU A 130 20.07 0.65 -3.63
N GLN A 131 21.15 1.42 -3.66
CA GLN A 131 22.16 1.41 -2.60
C GLN A 131 21.82 2.45 -1.53
N TYR A 132 21.30 2.02 -0.38
CA TYR A 132 21.15 2.91 0.79
C TYR A 132 22.53 3.43 1.23
N ILE A 133 22.66 4.76 1.35
CA ILE A 133 23.91 5.45 1.73
C ILE A 133 23.92 5.79 3.21
N GLY A 134 22.77 6.17 3.77
CA GLY A 134 22.61 6.54 5.18
C GLY A 134 21.54 7.59 5.42
N GLN A 135 21.44 8.02 6.67
CA GLN A 135 20.62 9.16 7.11
C GLN A 135 21.53 10.27 7.65
N PHE A 136 21.18 11.52 7.35
CA PHE A 136 21.98 12.70 7.70
C PHE A 136 21.08 13.77 8.32
N ALA A 137 21.60 14.49 9.32
CA ALA A 137 20.92 15.65 9.89
C ALA A 137 21.15 16.88 9.01
N GLU A 138 20.08 17.63 8.75
CA GLU A 138 20.08 18.88 7.98
C GLU A 138 19.36 19.96 8.82
N LEU A 139 19.49 21.24 8.44
CA LEU A 139 18.91 22.36 9.20
C LEU A 139 17.40 22.21 9.48
N ASP A 140 16.67 21.64 8.53
CA ASP A 140 15.21 21.51 8.58
C ASP A 140 14.73 20.11 8.97
N GLY A 141 15.63 19.16 9.32
CA GLY A 141 15.26 17.80 9.74
C GLY A 141 16.30 16.71 9.47
N THR A 142 15.85 15.56 8.97
CA THR A 142 16.70 14.38 8.66
C THR A 142 16.42 13.89 7.25
N VAL A 143 17.46 13.59 6.48
CA VAL A 143 17.33 13.09 5.11
C VAL A 143 18.02 11.73 4.96
N TYR A 144 17.27 10.77 4.42
CA TYR A 144 17.67 9.40 4.14
C TYR A 144 17.97 9.30 2.63
N TYR A 145 19.14 8.78 2.25
CA TYR A 145 19.58 8.76 0.84
C TYR A 145 19.81 7.33 0.33
N TRP A 146 19.37 7.08 -0.90
CA TRP A 146 19.76 5.91 -1.69
C TRP A 146 20.35 6.39 -3.03
N ARG A 147 21.46 5.80 -3.46
CA ARG A 147 21.98 5.99 -4.82
C ARG A 147 21.15 5.15 -5.80
N ILE A 148 20.76 5.78 -6.89
CA ILE A 148 20.07 5.13 -8.03
C ILE A 148 21.13 4.44 -8.90
N PRO A 149 20.89 3.21 -9.40
CA PRO A 149 21.84 2.45 -10.20
C PRO A 149 22.04 3.08 -11.59
N GLU A 150 23.23 2.96 -12.17
CA GLU A 150 23.55 3.62 -13.45
C GLU A 150 22.67 3.12 -14.64
N LYS A 151 22.13 1.89 -14.55
CA LYS A 151 21.16 1.35 -15.51
C LYS A 151 19.87 2.19 -15.62
N ALA A 152 19.48 2.89 -14.56
CA ALA A 152 18.30 3.74 -14.52
C ALA A 152 18.40 4.94 -15.47
N HIS A 153 19.60 5.48 -15.67
CA HIS A 153 19.79 6.69 -16.46
C HIS A 153 19.35 6.54 -17.92
N ALA A 154 19.36 5.30 -18.44
CA ALA A 154 18.91 4.98 -19.80
C ALA A 154 17.40 5.22 -20.03
N HIS A 155 16.60 5.45 -18.98
CA HIS A 155 15.14 5.50 -19.05
C HIS A 155 14.51 6.90 -18.90
N GLY A 156 15.33 7.95 -18.92
CA GLY A 156 14.84 9.34 -18.90
C GLY A 156 15.52 10.27 -17.91
N ASP A 157 16.56 9.80 -17.22
CA ASP A 157 17.35 10.68 -16.36
C ASP A 157 18.10 11.71 -17.21
N THR A 158 17.93 12.98 -16.86
CA THR A 158 18.61 14.12 -17.51
C THR A 158 19.73 14.69 -16.63
N HIS A 159 19.93 14.16 -15.43
CA HIS A 159 21.04 14.51 -14.57
C HIS A 159 22.34 13.89 -15.09
N GLY A 160 23.27 14.72 -15.55
CA GLY A 160 24.62 14.28 -15.95
C GLY A 160 25.48 13.89 -14.74
N GLY A 161 25.29 12.70 -14.19
CA GLY A 161 26.07 12.17 -13.07
C GLY A 161 25.30 11.16 -12.22
N ALA A 162 25.79 10.87 -11.02
CA ALA A 162 25.09 10.00 -10.08
C ALA A 162 23.80 10.65 -9.57
N ALA A 163 22.68 9.93 -9.69
CA ALA A 163 21.39 10.33 -9.15
C ALA A 163 21.09 9.60 -7.83
N TYR A 164 20.29 10.25 -7.00
CA TYR A 164 19.87 9.79 -5.69
C TYR A 164 18.35 9.96 -5.55
N VAL A 165 17.71 9.01 -4.89
CA VAL A 165 16.38 9.22 -4.30
C VAL A 165 16.58 9.51 -2.81
N TYR A 166 15.86 10.48 -2.29
CA TYR A 166 15.97 10.85 -0.89
C TYR A 166 14.60 11.08 -0.25
N VAL A 167 14.49 10.63 0.99
CA VAL A 167 13.33 10.89 1.85
C VAL A 167 13.75 11.94 2.88
N ARG A 168 13.09 13.10 2.92
CA ARG A 168 13.27 14.10 3.97
C ARG A 168 12.15 13.99 4.99
N LYS A 169 12.50 13.75 6.25
CA LYS A 169 11.66 13.98 7.41
C LYS A 169 11.93 15.39 7.93
N ASP A 170 10.93 16.26 7.95
CA ASP A 170 11.10 17.62 8.49
C ASP A 170 11.02 17.68 10.03
N ALA A 171 11.26 18.87 10.59
CA ALA A 171 11.18 19.14 12.03
C ALA A 171 9.78 18.92 12.65
N SER A 172 8.71 18.90 11.84
CA SER A 172 7.35 18.55 12.29
C SER A 172 7.06 17.04 12.22
N GLY A 173 7.94 16.28 11.57
CA GLY A 173 7.81 14.85 11.36
C GLY A 173 7.11 14.46 10.05
N VAL A 174 6.82 15.42 9.16
CA VAL A 174 6.26 15.14 7.83
C VAL A 174 7.36 14.62 6.91
N PHE A 175 7.02 13.61 6.10
CA PHE A 175 7.94 12.97 5.17
C PHE A 175 7.65 13.39 3.73
N TYR A 176 8.71 13.71 3.00
CA TYR A 176 8.72 14.06 1.58
C TYR A 176 9.68 13.11 0.86
N THR A 177 9.30 12.59 -0.30
CA THR A 177 10.19 11.81 -1.19
C THR A 177 10.43 12.60 -2.46
N ASP A 178 11.67 12.65 -2.92
CA ASP A 178 12.14 13.46 -4.04
C ASP A 178 13.44 12.82 -4.62
N TRP A 179 13.89 13.25 -5.80
CA TRP A 179 15.07 12.67 -6.46
C TRP A 179 15.86 13.66 -7.31
N GLY A 180 17.10 13.29 -7.64
CA GLY A 180 17.93 14.01 -8.60
C GLY A 180 19.42 13.91 -8.26
N ASN A 181 20.21 14.90 -8.68
CA ASN A 181 21.66 14.94 -8.46
C ASN A 181 22.10 15.42 -7.06
N ARG A 182 21.20 15.45 -6.07
CA ARG A 182 21.51 15.89 -4.70
C ARG A 182 22.44 14.89 -4.01
N THR A 183 23.72 15.23 -3.90
CA THR A 183 24.70 14.41 -3.19
C THR A 183 24.44 14.41 -1.67
N PRO A 184 24.56 13.27 -0.98
CA PRO A 184 24.54 13.22 0.47
C PRO A 184 25.74 13.99 1.07
N PRO A 185 25.64 14.48 2.31
CA PRO A 185 26.79 15.01 3.06
C PRO A 185 27.92 13.97 3.20
N GLY A 186 29.16 14.44 3.25
CA GLY A 186 30.38 13.62 3.44
C GLY A 186 31.13 13.94 4.72
#